data_AF-A0A7S0RSY0-F1
#
_entry.id   AF-A0A7S0RSY0-F1
#
_cell.length_a   1.000
_cell.length_b   1.000
_cell.length_c   1.000
_cell.angle_alpha   90.00
_cell.angle_beta   90.00
_cell.angle_gamma   90.00
#
_symmetry.space_group_name_H-M   'P 1'
#
loop_
_entity.id
_entity.type
_entity.pdbx_description
1 polymer ?
#
loop_
_entity_poly.entity_id
_entity_poly.type
_entity_poly.pdbx_seq_one_letter_code
_entity_poly.pdbx_strand_id
1 'polypeptide(L)'
;MYNGIGIATPRGSGTSGYVQTNKFHLRGSRLQRAEHKDMKDMMGDTSMQRAPNKDIVEHTRKRQIEVELFTLRAELEDQGFAEEEIDEKVNEKRKELETKMDEDVSSKKIEETHMIALRKEKEMDTLRSAFGLGEVKEGDAFDRELQEKLRIEAREKREKEQREKEKAELKKEKEKAKAAKKRKKELKKLKKEAKKAEKKRAKEEKKRAEQEKLEAEEAAKREKEEGSREKKDDRKSKDKRKDDMGGGSDEEEADQRAALRARLQRNIQDLERYRPSDSPPRHERE
;
A
#
# COMPACT_ATOMS: atom_id res chain seq x y z
N MET A 1 40.17 -1.56 -69.31
CA MET A 1 39.91 -1.26 -67.88
C MET A 1 38.45 -0.89 -67.68
N TYR A 2 37.84 -1.34 -66.59
CA TYR A 2 36.48 -1.00 -66.17
C TYR A 2 36.52 -0.69 -64.67
N ASN A 3 35.91 0.43 -64.24
CA ASN A 3 35.99 0.95 -62.86
C ASN A 3 37.43 1.05 -62.29
N GLY A 4 38.42 1.34 -63.14
CA GLY A 4 39.85 1.39 -62.76
C GLY A 4 40.51 0.03 -62.53
N ILE A 5 39.80 -1.09 -62.75
CA ILE A 5 40.25 -2.45 -62.47
C ILE A 5 40.53 -3.21 -63.78
N GLY A 6 41.47 -4.16 -63.71
CA GLY A 6 41.88 -5.00 -64.82
C GLY A 6 42.92 -4.37 -65.74
N ILE A 7 43.23 -5.04 -66.83
CA ILE A 7 44.21 -4.58 -67.83
C ILE A 7 43.58 -3.59 -68.84
N ALA A 8 44.44 -2.82 -69.52
CA ALA A 8 44.01 -1.90 -70.57
C ALA A 8 43.48 -2.67 -71.80
N THR A 9 44.29 -3.63 -72.29
CA THR A 9 43.97 -4.56 -73.38
C THR A 9 44.51 -5.96 -73.05
N PRO A 10 43.89 -7.05 -73.53
CA PRO A 10 44.38 -8.41 -73.32
C PRO A 10 45.52 -8.78 -74.28
N ARG A 11 45.57 -8.18 -75.48
CA ARG A 11 46.60 -8.43 -76.49
C ARG A 11 47.97 -8.04 -75.96
N GLY A 12 48.90 -9.01 -75.94
CA GLY A 12 50.25 -8.84 -75.38
C GLY A 12 50.39 -9.20 -73.90
N SER A 13 49.30 -9.41 -73.16
CA SER A 13 49.36 -9.79 -71.74
C SER A 13 49.68 -11.28 -71.48
N GLY A 14 49.59 -12.13 -72.51
CA GLY A 14 49.64 -13.59 -72.36
C GLY A 14 48.41 -14.22 -71.71
N THR A 15 47.37 -13.44 -71.37
CA THR A 15 46.15 -13.89 -70.69
C THR A 15 44.89 -13.60 -71.49
N SER A 16 43.76 -14.20 -71.08
CA SER A 16 42.43 -13.89 -71.63
C SER A 16 41.89 -12.51 -71.22
N GLY A 17 42.53 -11.82 -70.28
CA GLY A 17 42.04 -10.55 -69.72
C GLY A 17 40.77 -10.66 -68.86
N TYR A 18 40.35 -11.87 -68.48
CA TYR A 18 39.20 -12.10 -67.61
C TYR A 18 39.50 -11.65 -66.17
N VAL A 19 38.60 -10.87 -65.58
CA VAL A 19 38.76 -10.27 -64.24
C VAL A 19 37.69 -10.84 -63.30
N GLN A 20 38.12 -11.42 -62.18
CA GLN A 20 37.25 -11.90 -61.11
C GLN A 20 37.25 -10.95 -59.91
N THR A 21 36.14 -10.93 -59.16
CA THR A 21 36.07 -10.24 -57.86
C THR A 21 36.66 -11.13 -56.76
N ASN A 22 37.51 -10.55 -55.90
CA ASN A 22 38.08 -11.29 -54.77
C ASN A 22 37.02 -11.48 -53.66
N LYS A 23 36.45 -12.69 -53.56
CA LYS A 23 35.45 -13.06 -52.54
C LYS A 23 35.98 -13.03 -51.10
N PHE A 24 37.30 -13.12 -50.91
CA PHE A 24 37.95 -13.05 -49.60
C PHE A 24 38.40 -11.63 -49.23
N HIS A 25 38.24 -10.65 -50.12
CA HIS A 25 38.46 -9.25 -49.80
C HIS A 25 37.28 -8.73 -48.96
N LEU A 26 37.34 -9.02 -47.66
CA LEU A 26 36.52 -8.36 -46.65
C LEU A 26 36.65 -6.86 -46.88
N ARG A 27 35.56 -6.19 -47.28
CA ARG A 27 35.53 -4.72 -47.27
C ARG A 27 35.88 -4.28 -45.86
N GLY A 28 36.84 -3.36 -45.75
CA GLY A 28 37.28 -2.81 -44.45
C GLY A 28 36.05 -2.54 -43.59
N SER A 29 36.03 -3.13 -42.39
CA SER A 29 34.85 -3.11 -41.52
C SER A 29 34.38 -1.67 -41.35
N ARG A 30 33.07 -1.44 -41.14
CA ARG A 30 32.58 -0.11 -40.75
C ARG A 30 33.19 0.39 -39.43
N LEU A 31 33.90 -0.48 -38.70
CA LEU A 31 34.70 -0.20 -37.52
C LEU A 31 36.20 0.06 -37.81
N GLN A 32 36.65 0.12 -39.07
CA GLN A 32 37.92 0.79 -39.41
C GLN A 32 37.70 2.30 -39.31
N ARG A 33 37.67 2.72 -38.05
CA ARG A 33 37.27 4.03 -37.53
C ARG A 33 38.20 5.09 -38.12
N ALA A 34 37.63 6.00 -38.91
CA ALA A 34 38.32 7.24 -39.24
C ALA A 34 38.74 7.94 -37.94
N GLU A 35 39.94 8.51 -37.95
CA GLU A 35 40.68 8.93 -36.76
C GLU A 35 39.84 9.78 -35.80
N HIS A 36 39.84 9.40 -34.52
CA HIS A 36 39.49 10.22 -33.36
C HIS A 36 38.29 11.18 -33.50
N LYS A 37 37.23 10.81 -34.22
CA LYS A 37 35.91 11.39 -33.99
C LYS A 37 35.42 10.97 -32.62
N ASP A 38 35.19 11.96 -31.76
CA ASP A 38 34.63 11.76 -30.44
C ASP A 38 33.35 10.92 -30.51
N MET A 39 33.11 10.08 -29.50
CA MET A 39 31.91 9.25 -29.49
C MET A 39 30.62 10.09 -29.45
N LYS A 40 30.73 11.37 -29.04
CA LYS A 40 29.67 12.38 -29.10
C LYS A 40 29.27 12.75 -30.55
N ASP A 41 30.23 12.83 -31.46
CA ASP A 41 29.98 13.12 -32.88
C ASP A 41 29.52 11.87 -33.64
N MET A 42 30.04 10.69 -33.27
CA MET A 42 29.67 9.43 -33.90
C MET A 42 28.31 8.89 -33.41
N MET A 43 27.87 9.29 -32.21
CA MET A 43 26.50 9.09 -31.69
C MET A 43 25.60 10.32 -31.87
N GLY A 44 25.99 11.27 -32.73
CA GLY A 44 25.29 12.54 -32.91
C GLY A 44 23.81 12.35 -33.28
N ASP A 45 22.92 12.82 -32.41
CA ASP A 45 21.45 12.82 -32.54
C ASP A 45 20.77 11.43 -32.68
N THR A 46 21.52 10.32 -32.71
CA THR A 46 20.95 8.97 -32.90
C THR A 46 20.39 8.32 -31.62
N SER A 47 20.77 8.81 -30.43
CA SER A 47 20.20 8.33 -29.16
C SER A 47 18.93 9.08 -28.73
N MET A 48 18.54 10.14 -29.46
CA MET A 48 17.28 10.84 -29.25
C MET A 48 16.12 9.89 -29.55
N GLN A 49 15.62 9.22 -28.51
CA GLN A 49 14.44 8.38 -28.56
C GLN A 49 13.26 9.26 -28.99
N ARG A 50 12.94 9.23 -30.28
CA ARG A 50 11.91 10.09 -30.86
C ARG A 50 10.57 9.72 -30.23
N ALA A 51 10.06 10.62 -29.38
CA ALA A 51 8.78 10.46 -28.72
C ALA A 51 7.68 10.10 -29.74
N PRO A 52 6.73 9.21 -29.38
CA PRO A 52 5.65 8.86 -30.29
C PRO A 52 4.82 10.10 -30.62
N ASN A 53 4.69 10.43 -31.91
CA ASN A 53 3.78 11.49 -32.29
C ASN A 53 2.34 10.98 -32.14
N LYS A 54 1.58 11.64 -31.26
CA LYS A 54 0.19 11.30 -30.93
C LYS A 54 -0.69 11.36 -32.18
N ASP A 55 -0.50 12.34 -33.04
CA ASP A 55 -1.27 12.50 -34.28
C ASP A 55 -1.14 11.27 -35.19
N ILE A 56 0.07 10.69 -35.27
CA ILE A 56 0.35 9.50 -36.08
C ILE A 56 -0.26 8.25 -35.43
N VAL A 57 -0.15 8.11 -34.10
CA VAL A 57 -0.77 7.02 -33.33
C VAL A 57 -2.30 7.02 -33.46
N GLU A 58 -2.93 8.19 -33.35
CA GLU A 58 -4.37 8.33 -33.55
C GLU A 58 -4.77 8.06 -34.99
N HIS A 59 -4.01 8.57 -35.96
CA HIS A 59 -4.28 8.33 -37.38
C HIS A 59 -4.18 6.84 -37.73
N THR A 60 -3.18 6.11 -37.21
CA THR A 60 -3.08 4.67 -37.51
C THR A 60 -4.12 3.82 -36.77
N ARG A 61 -4.54 4.19 -35.55
CA ARG A 61 -5.73 3.60 -34.90
C ARG A 61 -7.00 3.82 -35.74
N LYS A 62 -7.26 5.05 -36.17
CA LYS A 62 -8.43 5.40 -37.02
C LYS A 62 -8.39 4.63 -38.35
N ARG A 63 -7.22 4.56 -39.00
CA ARG A 63 -7.00 3.76 -40.22
C ARG A 63 -7.24 2.26 -40.00
N GLN A 64 -6.85 1.69 -38.87
CA GLN A 64 -7.10 0.27 -38.58
C GLN A 64 -8.61 -0.02 -38.46
N ILE A 65 -9.35 0.85 -37.77
CA ILE A 65 -10.82 0.75 -37.69
C ILE A 65 -11.43 0.84 -39.09
N GLU A 66 -11.12 1.88 -39.87
CA GLU A 66 -11.71 2.04 -41.22
C GLU A 66 -11.31 0.93 -42.20
N VAL A 67 -10.13 0.30 -42.05
CA VAL A 67 -9.76 -0.90 -42.82
C VAL A 67 -10.59 -2.12 -42.39
N GLU A 68 -10.74 -2.38 -41.09
CA GLU A 68 -11.57 -3.48 -40.58
C GLU A 68 -13.06 -3.30 -40.97
N LEU A 69 -13.56 -2.06 -41.05
CA LEU A 69 -14.91 -1.73 -41.54
C LEU A 69 -15.04 -1.87 -43.06
N PHE A 70 -14.04 -1.45 -43.84
CA PHE A 70 -14.05 -1.59 -45.29
C PHE A 70 -14.04 -3.08 -45.72
N THR A 71 -13.25 -3.93 -45.03
CA THR A 71 -13.28 -5.38 -45.28
C THR A 71 -14.63 -6.00 -44.92
N LEU A 72 -15.23 -5.62 -43.78
CA LEU A 72 -16.57 -6.11 -43.41
C LEU A 72 -17.63 -5.68 -44.43
N ARG A 73 -17.56 -4.44 -44.94
CA ARG A 73 -18.48 -3.95 -45.97
C ARG A 73 -18.37 -4.79 -47.24
N ALA A 74 -17.16 -5.00 -47.76
CA ALA A 74 -16.94 -5.84 -48.93
C ALA A 74 -17.42 -7.28 -48.72
N GLU A 75 -17.15 -7.88 -47.55
CA GLU A 75 -17.65 -9.23 -47.20
C GLU A 75 -19.18 -9.32 -47.22
N LEU A 76 -19.90 -8.27 -46.80
CA LEU A 76 -21.37 -8.24 -46.79
C LEU A 76 -21.96 -7.92 -48.17
N GLU A 77 -21.28 -7.11 -48.98
CA GLU A 77 -21.63 -6.85 -50.39
C GLU A 77 -21.44 -8.13 -51.23
N ASP A 78 -20.35 -8.88 -51.06
CA ASP A 78 -20.11 -10.19 -51.68
C ASP A 78 -21.14 -11.27 -51.25
N GLN A 79 -21.70 -11.14 -50.02
CA GLN A 79 -22.77 -12.00 -49.52
C GLN A 79 -24.18 -11.59 -50.03
N GLY A 80 -24.31 -10.46 -50.72
CA GLY A 80 -25.57 -10.01 -51.32
C GLY A 80 -26.58 -9.44 -50.31
N PHE A 81 -26.14 -8.88 -49.19
CA PHE A 81 -27.02 -8.15 -48.27
C PHE A 81 -27.51 -6.82 -48.88
N ALA A 82 -28.64 -6.30 -48.38
CA ALA A 82 -29.14 -4.98 -48.77
C ALA A 82 -28.30 -3.85 -48.14
N GLU A 83 -28.15 -2.73 -48.85
CA GLU A 83 -27.31 -1.58 -48.43
C GLU A 83 -27.68 -1.05 -47.03
N GLU A 84 -28.97 -1.00 -46.70
CA GLU A 84 -29.46 -0.59 -45.38
C GLU A 84 -28.96 -1.52 -44.26
N GLU A 85 -29.06 -2.84 -44.44
CA GLU A 85 -28.54 -3.81 -43.47
C GLU A 85 -27.00 -3.78 -43.36
N ILE A 86 -26.31 -3.45 -44.46
CA ILE A 86 -24.84 -3.33 -44.48
C ILE A 86 -24.41 -2.14 -43.63
N ASP A 87 -25.03 -0.97 -43.85
CA ASP A 87 -24.70 0.24 -43.10
C ASP A 87 -25.08 0.10 -41.61
N GLU A 88 -26.16 -0.59 -41.24
CA GLU A 88 -26.46 -0.92 -39.84
C GLU A 88 -25.33 -1.77 -39.21
N LYS A 89 -25.01 -2.92 -39.81
CA LYS A 89 -23.96 -3.85 -39.31
C LYS A 89 -22.59 -3.18 -39.22
N VAL A 90 -22.23 -2.34 -40.19
CA VAL A 90 -20.98 -1.56 -40.21
C VAL A 90 -20.97 -0.49 -39.11
N ASN A 91 -22.09 0.19 -38.85
CA ASN A 91 -22.19 1.19 -37.77
C ASN A 91 -22.19 0.57 -36.36
N GLU A 92 -22.73 -0.64 -36.18
CA GLU A 92 -22.53 -1.42 -34.96
C GLU A 92 -21.06 -1.81 -34.79
N LYS A 93 -20.43 -2.31 -35.87
CA LYS A 93 -19.01 -2.69 -35.85
C LYS A 93 -18.08 -1.52 -35.55
N ARG A 94 -18.36 -0.31 -36.07
CA ARG A 94 -17.58 0.89 -35.75
C ARG A 94 -17.53 1.14 -34.24
N LYS A 95 -18.68 1.09 -33.56
CA LYS A 95 -18.79 1.27 -32.11
C LYS A 95 -18.07 0.17 -31.33
N GLU A 96 -18.15 -1.09 -31.78
CA GLU A 96 -17.36 -2.18 -31.19
C GLU A 96 -15.86 -1.93 -31.31
N LEU A 97 -15.38 -1.53 -32.49
CA LEU A 97 -13.95 -1.39 -32.78
C LEU A 97 -13.36 -0.13 -32.15
N GLU A 98 -14.11 0.97 -32.09
CA GLU A 98 -13.72 2.16 -31.35
C GLU A 98 -13.49 1.83 -29.87
N THR A 99 -14.48 1.22 -29.20
CA THR A 99 -14.38 0.84 -27.78
C THR A 99 -13.28 -0.18 -27.50
N LYS A 100 -13.18 -1.25 -28.30
CA LYS A 100 -12.10 -2.26 -28.15
C LYS A 100 -10.72 -1.62 -28.34
N MET A 101 -10.54 -0.73 -29.32
CA MET A 101 -9.25 -0.08 -29.59
C MET A 101 -8.89 1.02 -28.58
N ASP A 102 -9.78 1.45 -27.67
CA ASP A 102 -9.39 2.25 -26.49
C ASP A 102 -8.74 1.40 -25.39
N GLU A 103 -9.18 0.15 -25.23
CA GLU A 103 -8.66 -0.79 -24.23
C GLU A 103 -7.37 -1.50 -24.71
N ASP A 104 -7.33 -1.92 -25.97
CA ASP A 104 -6.31 -2.84 -26.51
C ASP A 104 -4.97 -2.19 -26.93
N VAL A 105 -4.69 -0.94 -26.52
CA VAL A 105 -3.46 -0.16 -26.87
C VAL A 105 -2.15 -0.70 -26.22
N SER A 106 -2.12 -2.00 -25.90
CA SER A 106 -1.01 -2.73 -25.29
C SER A 106 -0.77 -4.13 -25.91
N SER A 107 -1.78 -4.74 -26.53
CA SER A 107 -1.78 -6.17 -26.87
C SER A 107 -1.37 -6.44 -28.33
N LYS A 108 -1.98 -5.75 -29.30
CA LYS A 108 -1.78 -5.97 -30.74
C LYS A 108 -0.32 -5.69 -31.14
N LYS A 109 0.31 -6.61 -31.88
CA LYS A 109 1.63 -6.44 -32.51
C LYS A 109 1.53 -5.54 -33.74
N ILE A 110 1.31 -4.25 -33.53
CA ILE A 110 1.36 -3.24 -34.59
C ILE A 110 2.83 -2.91 -34.85
N GLU A 111 3.35 -3.26 -36.04
CA GLU A 111 4.76 -3.08 -36.40
C GLU A 111 5.15 -1.63 -36.74
N GLU A 112 4.23 -0.68 -36.55
CA GLU A 112 4.42 0.74 -36.84
C GLU A 112 5.38 1.38 -35.81
N THR A 113 6.37 2.13 -36.31
CA THR A 113 7.48 2.69 -35.51
C THR A 113 7.03 3.52 -34.32
N HIS A 114 5.97 4.32 -34.46
CA HIS A 114 5.45 5.14 -33.36
C HIS A 114 4.66 4.32 -32.32
N MET A 115 4.00 3.24 -32.72
CA MET A 115 3.37 2.31 -31.76
C MET A 115 4.44 1.53 -30.97
N ILE A 116 5.53 1.14 -31.63
CA ILE A 116 6.70 0.53 -30.97
C ILE A 116 7.37 1.54 -30.02
N ALA A 117 7.45 2.83 -30.38
CA ALA A 117 7.98 3.88 -29.50
C ALA A 117 7.09 4.08 -28.26
N LEU A 118 5.77 4.24 -28.44
CA LEU A 118 4.81 4.38 -27.34
C LEU A 118 4.78 3.16 -26.42
N ARG A 119 4.94 1.95 -26.98
CA ARG A 119 5.06 0.72 -26.20
C ARG A 119 6.33 0.75 -25.34
N LYS A 120 7.48 1.09 -25.92
CA LYS A 120 8.76 1.19 -25.21
C LYS A 120 8.76 2.29 -24.15
N GLU A 121 8.12 3.42 -24.40
CA GLU A 121 7.94 4.50 -23.41
C GLU A 121 7.20 3.97 -22.18
N LYS A 122 6.04 3.31 -22.36
CA LYS A 122 5.27 2.65 -21.29
C LYS A 122 6.06 1.52 -20.59
N GLU A 123 6.80 0.70 -21.33
CA GLU A 123 7.64 -0.37 -20.77
C GLU A 123 8.79 0.23 -19.92
N MET A 124 9.43 1.30 -20.40
CA MET A 124 10.45 2.03 -19.65
C MET A 124 9.87 2.75 -18.43
N ASP A 125 8.66 3.30 -18.48
CA ASP A 125 7.97 3.93 -17.34
C ASP A 125 7.58 2.93 -16.24
N THR A 126 7.15 1.71 -16.62
CA THR A 126 6.88 0.65 -15.64
C THR A 126 8.16 0.14 -14.99
N LEU A 127 9.27 0.01 -15.73
CA LEU A 127 10.60 -0.30 -15.15
C LEU A 127 11.10 0.84 -14.25
N ARG A 128 11.03 2.09 -14.72
CA ARG A 128 11.40 3.34 -14.02
C ARG A 128 10.69 3.46 -12.67
N SER A 129 9.38 3.23 -12.65
CA SER A 129 8.59 3.24 -11.41
C SER A 129 8.90 2.04 -10.50
N ALA A 130 9.09 0.84 -11.05
CA ALA A 130 9.52 -0.34 -10.28
C ALA A 130 10.91 -0.19 -9.62
N PHE A 131 11.85 0.49 -10.28
CA PHE A 131 13.16 0.85 -9.73
C PHE A 131 13.13 2.11 -8.84
N GLY A 132 11.99 2.78 -8.67
CA GLY A 132 11.85 3.98 -7.85
C GLY A 132 12.56 5.22 -8.41
N LEU A 133 12.79 5.29 -9.72
CA LEU A 133 13.52 6.38 -10.38
C LEU A 133 12.59 7.56 -10.70
N GLY A 134 12.85 8.72 -10.09
CA GLY A 134 12.21 10.01 -10.40
C GLY A 134 12.60 10.56 -11.78
N GLU A 135 12.05 11.70 -12.21
CA GLU A 135 12.47 12.33 -13.47
C GLU A 135 13.98 12.58 -13.45
N VAL A 136 14.68 12.01 -14.44
CA VAL A 136 16.15 12.00 -14.59
C VAL A 136 16.41 12.03 -16.08
N LYS A 137 17.21 12.99 -16.53
CA LYS A 137 17.59 13.19 -17.92
C LYS A 137 18.98 12.62 -18.18
N GLU A 138 19.21 12.20 -19.42
CA GLU A 138 20.54 11.73 -19.85
C GLU A 138 21.53 12.91 -19.74
N GLY A 139 22.50 12.78 -18.84
CA GLY A 139 23.45 13.86 -18.50
C GLY A 139 23.42 14.29 -17.03
N ASP A 140 22.27 14.22 -16.35
CA ASP A 140 22.12 14.65 -14.94
C ASP A 140 23.08 13.89 -13.99
N ALA A 141 23.44 12.66 -14.36
CA ALA A 141 24.40 11.80 -13.66
C ALA A 141 25.88 12.25 -13.78
N PHE A 142 26.17 13.28 -14.59
CA PHE A 142 27.51 13.85 -14.76
C PHE A 142 27.59 15.34 -14.35
N ASP A 143 26.48 16.07 -14.32
CA ASP A 143 26.46 17.47 -13.88
C ASP A 143 26.69 17.58 -12.36
N ARG A 144 27.94 17.86 -12.00
CA ARG A 144 28.39 17.95 -10.61
C ARG A 144 27.60 18.98 -9.79
N GLU A 145 27.33 20.15 -10.35
CA GLU A 145 26.51 21.17 -9.68
C GLU A 145 25.08 20.69 -9.41
N LEU A 146 24.47 19.98 -10.36
CA LEU A 146 23.11 19.46 -10.21
C LEU A 146 23.06 18.41 -9.10
N GLN A 147 24.05 17.53 -9.04
CA GLN A 147 24.19 16.58 -7.93
C GLN A 147 24.43 17.25 -6.58
N GLU A 148 25.26 18.29 -6.52
CA GLU A 148 25.50 19.02 -5.27
C GLU A 148 24.22 19.75 -4.79
N LYS A 149 23.45 20.36 -5.72
CA LYS A 149 22.12 20.93 -5.44
C LYS A 149 21.12 19.86 -4.94
N LEU A 150 21.02 18.72 -5.62
CA LEU A 150 20.14 17.59 -5.23
C LEU A 150 20.53 16.99 -3.87
N ARG A 151 21.83 16.88 -3.56
CA ARG A 151 22.32 16.41 -2.25
C ARG A 151 21.97 17.39 -1.13
N ILE A 152 22.06 18.70 -1.37
CA ILE A 152 21.64 19.73 -0.40
C ILE A 152 20.12 19.66 -0.18
N GLU A 153 19.33 19.61 -1.25
CA GLU A 153 17.86 19.54 -1.14
C GLU A 153 17.39 18.25 -0.43
N ALA A 154 18.01 17.11 -0.72
CA ALA A 154 17.74 15.85 -0.04
C ALA A 154 18.12 15.88 1.46
N ARG A 155 19.20 16.59 1.82
CA ARG A 155 19.59 16.83 3.22
C ARG A 155 18.57 17.73 3.93
N GLU A 156 18.17 18.83 3.30
CA GLU A 156 17.14 19.72 3.83
C GLU A 156 15.78 19.03 4.01
N LYS A 157 15.34 18.20 3.04
CA LYS A 157 14.10 17.44 3.13
C LYS A 157 14.11 16.50 4.34
N ARG A 158 15.22 15.77 4.55
CA ARG A 158 15.41 14.90 5.74
C ARG A 158 15.42 15.69 7.05
N GLU A 159 16.08 16.86 7.09
CA GLU A 159 16.11 17.70 8.29
C GLU A 159 14.73 18.31 8.60
N LYS A 160 13.96 18.73 7.57
CA LYS A 160 12.58 19.18 7.71
C LYS A 160 11.68 18.06 8.25
N GLU A 161 11.79 16.86 7.69
CA GLU A 161 11.03 15.67 8.14
C GLU A 161 11.39 15.26 9.58
N GLN A 162 12.67 15.29 9.96
CA GLN A 162 13.13 15.06 11.34
C GLN A 162 12.55 16.10 12.30
N ARG A 163 12.68 17.39 11.99
CA ARG A 163 12.10 18.50 12.78
C ARG A 163 10.57 18.39 12.91
N GLU A 164 9.88 17.83 11.92
CA GLU A 164 8.43 17.57 12.00
C GLU A 164 8.09 16.36 12.87
N LYS A 165 8.86 15.27 12.79
CA LYS A 165 8.75 14.11 13.70
C LYS A 165 8.98 14.53 15.15
N GLU A 166 10.06 15.27 15.44
CA GLU A 166 10.35 15.84 16.77
C GLU A 166 9.19 16.73 17.27
N LYS A 167 8.68 17.65 16.43
CA LYS A 167 7.53 18.50 16.78
C LYS A 167 6.27 17.67 17.06
N ALA A 168 6.04 16.59 16.32
CA ALA A 168 4.90 15.69 16.52
C ALA A 168 5.04 14.86 17.80
N GLU A 169 6.24 14.38 18.13
CA GLU A 169 6.52 13.66 19.37
C GLU A 169 6.42 14.57 20.59
N LEU A 170 7.00 15.77 20.53
CA LEU A 170 6.88 16.79 21.58
C LEU A 170 5.41 17.21 21.82
N LYS A 171 4.57 17.24 20.78
CA LYS A 171 3.11 17.42 20.91
C LYS A 171 2.47 16.23 21.64
N LYS A 172 2.71 14.99 21.17
CA LYS A 172 2.20 13.75 21.78
C LYS A 172 2.61 13.62 23.25
N GLU A 173 3.85 13.99 23.60
CA GLU A 173 4.35 13.97 24.98
C GLU A 173 3.65 15.02 25.85
N LYS A 174 3.53 16.27 25.36
CA LYS A 174 2.80 17.35 26.05
C LYS A 174 1.33 16.97 26.30
N GLU A 175 0.71 16.21 25.39
CA GLU A 175 -0.65 15.68 25.58
C GLU A 175 -0.70 14.53 26.59
N LYS A 176 0.20 13.53 26.50
CA LYS A 176 0.36 12.48 27.53
C LYS A 176 0.56 13.07 28.92
N ALA A 177 1.40 14.10 29.05
CA ALA A 177 1.64 14.81 30.31
C ALA A 177 0.41 15.58 30.82
N LYS A 178 -0.36 16.24 29.93
CA LYS A 178 -1.66 16.86 30.28
C LYS A 178 -2.67 15.82 30.74
N ALA A 179 -2.78 14.67 30.05
CA ALA A 179 -3.68 13.57 30.41
C ALA A 179 -3.30 12.92 31.74
N ALA A 180 -2.02 12.67 31.99
CA ALA A 180 -1.52 12.18 33.27
C ALA A 180 -1.81 13.16 34.42
N LYS A 181 -1.66 14.48 34.19
CA LYS A 181 -2.03 15.52 35.15
C LYS A 181 -3.54 15.57 35.43
N LYS A 182 -4.41 15.29 34.43
CA LYS A 182 -5.87 15.12 34.63
C LYS A 182 -6.17 13.87 35.48
N ARG A 183 -5.72 12.69 35.06
CA ARG A 183 -5.89 11.41 35.79
C ARG A 183 -5.40 11.47 37.24
N LYS A 184 -4.26 12.14 37.49
CA LYS A 184 -3.72 12.34 38.86
C LYS A 184 -4.53 13.32 39.72
N LYS A 185 -5.32 14.23 39.12
CA LYS A 185 -6.31 15.06 39.82
C LYS A 185 -7.59 14.27 40.10
N GLU A 186 -8.10 13.51 39.14
CA GLU A 186 -9.29 12.64 39.30
C GLU A 186 -9.08 11.58 40.38
N LEU A 187 -7.96 10.85 40.35
CA LEU A 187 -7.61 9.86 41.38
C LEU A 187 -7.49 10.50 42.78
N LYS A 188 -7.08 11.76 42.87
CA LYS A 188 -7.06 12.53 44.13
C LYS A 188 -8.45 13.00 44.59
N LYS A 189 -9.43 13.18 43.69
CA LYS A 189 -10.84 13.40 44.05
C LYS A 189 -11.45 12.12 44.60
N LEU A 190 -11.38 11.03 43.84
CA LEU A 190 -11.91 9.72 44.23
C LEU A 190 -11.34 9.24 45.59
N LYS A 191 -10.03 9.39 45.83
CA LYS A 191 -9.44 9.07 47.15
C LYS A 191 -9.87 10.00 48.29
N LYS A 192 -10.31 11.23 48.02
CA LYS A 192 -10.93 12.13 49.03
C LYS A 192 -12.40 11.78 49.26
N GLU A 193 -13.13 11.39 48.22
CA GLU A 193 -14.54 10.95 48.31
C GLU A 193 -14.65 9.61 49.04
N ALA A 194 -13.81 8.62 48.71
CA ALA A 194 -13.70 7.36 49.44
C ALA A 194 -13.43 7.58 50.94
N LYS A 195 -12.43 8.40 51.31
CA LYS A 195 -12.15 8.73 52.72
C LYS A 195 -13.25 9.55 53.41
N LYS A 196 -14.15 10.21 52.66
CA LYS A 196 -15.37 10.83 53.21
C LYS A 196 -16.48 9.80 53.43
N ALA A 197 -16.65 8.84 52.51
CA ALA A 197 -17.63 7.76 52.63
C ALA A 197 -17.26 6.79 53.76
N GLU A 198 -16.00 6.40 53.87
CA GLU A 198 -15.41 5.64 54.98
C GLU A 198 -15.69 6.31 56.33
N LYS A 199 -15.42 7.62 56.45
CA LYS A 199 -15.72 8.41 57.65
C LYS A 199 -17.22 8.65 57.91
N LYS A 200 -18.11 8.43 56.93
CA LYS A 200 -19.56 8.39 57.15
C LYS A 200 -19.99 7.02 57.68
N ARG A 201 -19.58 5.93 57.01
CA ARG A 201 -19.85 4.55 57.44
C ARG A 201 -19.39 4.30 58.88
N ALA A 202 -18.15 4.67 59.22
CA ALA A 202 -17.63 4.54 60.59
C ALA A 202 -18.30 5.46 61.64
N LYS A 203 -19.15 6.42 61.23
CA LYS A 203 -20.04 7.18 62.13
C LYS A 203 -21.43 6.54 62.23
N GLU A 204 -21.96 6.03 61.14
CA GLU A 204 -23.23 5.30 61.07
C GLU A 204 -23.15 3.97 61.84
N GLU A 205 -22.04 3.25 61.69
CA GLU A 205 -21.69 2.03 62.43
C GLU A 205 -21.57 2.29 63.94
N LYS A 206 -20.89 3.37 64.34
CA LYS A 206 -20.84 3.78 65.76
C LYS A 206 -22.22 4.14 66.33
N LYS A 207 -23.08 4.79 65.54
CA LYS A 207 -24.47 5.06 65.95
C LYS A 207 -25.28 3.77 66.08
N ARG A 208 -25.14 2.81 65.18
CA ARG A 208 -25.79 1.50 65.29
C ARG A 208 -25.35 0.76 66.55
N ALA A 209 -24.05 0.68 66.81
CA ALA A 209 -23.51 0.05 68.03
C ALA A 209 -23.83 0.82 69.33
N GLU A 210 -24.31 2.06 69.24
CA GLU A 210 -24.85 2.86 70.35
C GLU A 210 -26.35 2.60 70.55
N GLN A 211 -27.11 2.47 69.46
CA GLN A 211 -28.52 2.07 69.46
C GLN A 211 -28.71 0.61 69.92
N GLU A 212 -27.95 -0.35 69.40
CA GLU A 212 -27.96 -1.76 69.81
C GLU A 212 -27.65 -1.91 71.32
N LYS A 213 -26.82 -1.03 71.89
CA LYS A 213 -26.55 -1.01 73.33
C LYS A 213 -27.72 -0.45 74.15
N LEU A 214 -28.41 0.57 73.65
CA LEU A 214 -29.62 1.09 74.29
C LEU A 214 -30.76 0.08 74.22
N GLU A 215 -30.95 -0.59 73.07
CA GLU A 215 -31.92 -1.67 72.89
C GLU A 215 -31.58 -2.88 73.78
N ALA A 216 -30.30 -3.25 73.93
CA ALA A 216 -29.88 -4.29 74.87
C ALA A 216 -30.07 -3.88 76.34
N GLU A 217 -29.85 -2.61 76.71
CA GLU A 217 -30.12 -2.11 78.06
C GLU A 217 -31.62 -2.03 78.36
N GLU A 218 -32.46 -1.76 77.35
CA GLU A 218 -33.92 -1.80 77.49
C GLU A 218 -34.45 -3.25 77.57
N ALA A 219 -33.92 -4.17 76.76
CA ALA A 219 -34.23 -5.60 76.85
C ALA A 219 -33.86 -6.16 78.23
N ALA A 220 -32.67 -5.82 78.76
CA ALA A 220 -32.22 -6.21 80.10
C ALA A 220 -32.99 -5.54 81.26
N LYS A 221 -33.81 -4.53 80.98
CA LYS A 221 -34.81 -3.98 81.92
C LYS A 221 -36.13 -4.74 81.82
N ARG A 222 -36.59 -5.06 80.62
CA ARG A 222 -37.81 -5.88 80.40
C ARG A 222 -37.66 -7.31 80.97
N GLU A 223 -36.50 -7.95 80.82
CA GLU A 223 -36.19 -9.24 81.48
C GLU A 223 -36.21 -9.17 83.03
N LYS A 224 -36.16 -7.97 83.63
CA LYS A 224 -36.24 -7.81 85.09
C LYS A 224 -37.66 -7.61 85.62
N GLU A 225 -38.67 -7.42 84.77
CA GLU A 225 -40.07 -7.27 85.19
C GLU A 225 -40.92 -8.55 84.99
N GLU A 226 -40.59 -9.42 84.02
CA GLU A 226 -41.33 -10.69 83.78
C GLU A 226 -40.64 -11.96 84.35
N GLY A 227 -39.98 -11.84 85.50
CA GLY A 227 -39.25 -12.92 86.16
C GLY A 227 -40.11 -13.93 86.94
N SER A 228 -41.14 -14.57 86.37
CA SER A 228 -41.88 -15.63 87.10
C SER A 228 -42.50 -16.77 86.27
N ARG A 229 -42.34 -18.00 86.79
CA ARG A 229 -43.07 -19.28 86.52
C ARG A 229 -42.85 -20.04 85.19
N GLU A 230 -41.90 -20.98 85.29
CA GLU A 230 -41.98 -22.41 84.92
C GLU A 230 -42.63 -22.91 83.60
N LYS A 231 -41.79 -23.60 82.81
CA LYS A 231 -41.97 -24.97 82.24
C LYS A 231 -43.33 -25.34 81.60
N LYS A 232 -43.30 -25.72 80.31
CA LYS A 232 -43.29 -27.16 79.91
C LYS A 232 -43.07 -27.42 78.41
N ASP A 233 -42.94 -28.71 78.10
CA ASP A 233 -42.49 -29.36 76.87
C ASP A 233 -43.47 -29.35 75.66
N ASP A 234 -42.96 -29.96 74.58
CA ASP A 234 -43.65 -30.78 73.57
C ASP A 234 -44.16 -30.21 72.22
N ARG A 235 -43.37 -30.55 71.19
CA ARG A 235 -43.77 -31.29 69.95
C ARG A 235 -44.77 -30.69 68.94
N LYS A 236 -44.18 -30.29 67.80
CA LYS A 236 -44.37 -30.93 66.46
C LYS A 236 -45.61 -30.55 65.60
N SER A 237 -45.34 -29.81 64.50
CA SER A 237 -45.74 -30.10 63.09
C SER A 237 -46.34 -28.96 62.24
N LYS A 238 -45.67 -28.72 61.11
CA LYS A 238 -46.16 -28.46 59.73
C LYS A 238 -47.18 -27.34 59.38
N ASP A 239 -46.63 -26.40 58.60
CA ASP A 239 -47.02 -26.06 57.20
C ASP A 239 -48.29 -25.20 56.95
N LYS A 240 -48.05 -23.91 56.61
CA LYS A 240 -48.24 -23.40 55.22
C LYS A 240 -47.71 -21.97 54.98
N ARG A 241 -46.99 -21.79 53.86
CA ARG A 241 -47.16 -20.78 52.77
C ARG A 241 -47.62 -19.36 53.19
N LYS A 242 -47.03 -18.23 52.77
CA LYS A 242 -46.14 -17.77 51.67
C LYS A 242 -45.40 -16.48 52.21
N ASP A 243 -44.53 -15.67 51.57
CA ASP A 243 -43.88 -15.46 50.25
C ASP A 243 -42.70 -14.45 50.49
N ASP A 244 -41.75 -14.12 49.60
CA ASP A 244 -41.11 -14.72 48.41
C ASP A 244 -39.81 -13.90 48.09
N MET A 245 -38.93 -14.38 47.19
CA MET A 245 -37.66 -13.77 46.74
C MET A 245 -36.57 -13.59 47.82
N GLY A 246 -35.27 -13.72 47.53
CA GLY A 246 -34.60 -14.13 46.29
C GLY A 246 -33.11 -13.80 46.39
N GLY A 247 -32.23 -14.81 46.56
CA GLY A 247 -30.81 -14.61 46.84
C GLY A 247 -29.89 -15.51 46.02
N GLY A 248 -29.09 -14.91 45.13
CA GLY A 248 -28.05 -15.59 44.36
C GLY A 248 -27.54 -14.76 43.20
N SER A 249 -26.31 -14.24 43.30
CA SER A 249 -25.58 -13.60 42.18
C SER A 249 -24.07 -13.41 42.45
N ASP A 250 -23.40 -14.35 43.13
CA ASP A 250 -21.95 -14.28 43.40
C ASP A 250 -21.07 -14.89 42.27
N GLU A 251 -21.68 -15.55 41.28
CA GLU A 251 -20.94 -16.24 40.22
C GLU A 251 -20.56 -15.31 39.04
N GLU A 252 -21.36 -14.28 38.73
CA GLU A 252 -21.11 -13.40 37.57
C GLU A 252 -19.84 -12.52 37.70
N GLU A 253 -19.45 -12.08 38.91
CA GLU A 253 -18.26 -11.22 39.05
C GLU A 253 -16.95 -12.01 38.86
N ALA A 254 -16.99 -13.34 39.01
CA ALA A 254 -15.86 -14.22 38.74
C ALA A 254 -15.58 -14.34 37.24
N ASP A 255 -16.61 -14.66 36.45
CA ASP A 255 -16.49 -14.85 35.01
C ASP A 255 -16.13 -13.55 34.27
N GLN A 256 -16.68 -12.41 34.68
CA GLN A 256 -16.30 -11.11 34.11
C GLN A 256 -14.81 -10.80 34.33
N ARG A 257 -14.25 -11.16 35.50
CA ARG A 257 -12.81 -11.02 35.78
C ARG A 257 -11.97 -12.03 35.00
N ALA A 258 -12.42 -13.28 34.85
CA ALA A 258 -11.76 -14.30 34.05
C ALA A 258 -11.67 -13.90 32.57
N ALA A 259 -12.79 -13.44 31.98
CA ALA A 259 -12.87 -12.99 30.59
C ALA A 259 -11.93 -11.81 30.31
N LEU A 260 -11.86 -10.80 31.21
CA LEU A 260 -10.93 -9.68 31.08
C LEU A 260 -9.46 -10.13 31.15
N ARG A 261 -9.12 -11.09 32.02
CA ARG A 261 -7.76 -11.62 32.15
C ARG A 261 -7.33 -12.39 30.90
N ALA A 262 -8.21 -13.24 30.36
CA ALA A 262 -8.00 -13.99 29.12
C ALA A 262 -7.92 -13.08 27.87
N ARG A 263 -8.60 -11.93 27.87
CA ARG A 263 -8.51 -10.92 26.79
C ARG A 263 -7.19 -10.15 26.83
N LEU A 264 -6.66 -9.86 28.02
CA LEU A 264 -5.34 -9.26 28.19
C LEU A 264 -4.20 -10.20 27.76
N GLN A 265 -4.30 -11.51 28.07
CA GLN A 265 -3.27 -12.48 27.68
C GLN A 265 -3.19 -12.69 26.15
N ARG A 266 -4.33 -12.71 25.44
CA ARG A 266 -4.33 -12.77 23.96
C ARG A 266 -3.63 -11.57 23.32
N ASN A 267 -3.95 -10.35 23.77
CA ASN A 267 -3.29 -9.13 23.30
C ASN A 267 -1.76 -9.10 23.52
N ILE A 268 -1.23 -9.90 24.46
CA ILE A 268 0.22 -10.02 24.68
C ILE A 268 0.84 -10.99 23.67
N GLN A 269 0.24 -12.17 23.47
CA GLN A 269 0.72 -13.16 22.49
C GLN A 269 0.70 -12.65 21.05
N ASP A 270 -0.28 -11.81 20.70
CA ASP A 270 -0.35 -11.19 19.37
C ASP A 270 0.68 -10.06 19.17
N LEU A 271 1.19 -9.48 20.27
CA LEU A 271 2.33 -8.56 20.26
C LEU A 271 3.67 -9.31 20.13
N GLU A 272 3.80 -10.48 20.76
CA GLU A 272 5.00 -11.34 20.66
C GLU A 272 5.13 -12.02 19.28
N ARG A 273 4.03 -12.20 18.55
CA ARG A 273 4.04 -12.69 17.16
C ARG A 273 4.57 -11.68 16.13
N TYR A 274 4.62 -10.38 16.44
CA TYR A 274 5.22 -9.38 15.56
C TYR A 274 6.74 -9.27 15.77
N ARG A 275 7.48 -10.33 15.42
CA ARG A 275 8.93 -10.26 15.21
C ARG A 275 9.19 -9.91 13.73
N PRO A 276 9.86 -8.80 13.41
CA PRO A 276 10.39 -8.57 12.07
C PRO A 276 11.44 -9.63 11.75
N SER A 277 11.15 -10.50 10.79
CA SER A 277 12.05 -11.57 10.34
C SER A 277 13.15 -11.03 9.43
N ASP A 278 14.39 -11.36 9.78
CA ASP A 278 15.53 -11.60 8.89
C ASP A 278 15.87 -10.52 7.84
N SER A 279 16.84 -9.66 8.21
CA SER A 279 17.66 -8.97 7.21
C SER A 279 18.51 -10.00 6.45
N PRO A 280 18.52 -10.02 5.10
CA PRO A 280 19.35 -10.95 4.35
C PRO A 280 20.84 -10.68 4.57
N PRO A 281 21.70 -11.71 4.50
CA PRO A 281 23.13 -11.57 4.76
C PRO A 281 23.80 -10.66 3.70
N ARG A 282 24.71 -9.81 4.16
CA ARG A 282 25.60 -9.08 3.27
C ARG A 282 26.66 -10.05 2.74
N HIS A 283 26.61 -10.36 1.45
CA HIS A 283 27.80 -10.84 0.75
C HIS A 283 28.82 -9.70 0.69
N GLU A 284 29.93 -9.89 1.41
CA GLU A 284 31.18 -9.21 1.10
C GLU A 284 31.65 -9.67 -0.29
N ARG A 285 32.37 -8.79 -1.00
CA ARG A 285 32.91 -9.08 -2.33
C ARG A 285 34.42 -9.05 -2.26
N GLU A 286 35.03 -10.08 -2.80
CA GLU A 286 36.37 -10.03 -3.39
C GLU A 286 36.31 -9.30 -4.75
#